data_AF-A0A924GFE1-F1
#
_entry.id   AF-A0A924GFE1-F1
#
_cell.length_a   1.000
_cell.length_b   1.000
_cell.length_c   1.000
_cell.angle_alpha   90.00
_cell.angle_beta   90.00
_cell.angle_gamma   90.00
#
_symmetry.space_group_name_H-M   'P 1'
#
loop_
_entity.id
_entity.type
_entity.pdbx_description
1 polymer ?
#
loop_
_entity_poly.entity_id
_entity_poly.type
_entity_poly.pdbx_seq_one_letter_code
_entity_poly.pdbx_strand_id
1 'polypeptide(L)'
;RREPGFRALGFGDVIDRRFIQPEKSNNTVLAEAFSDLFEREHGVPPTPELSLDLDVVVELVNALLQRAFLYEKDGDERFLSRLRVIVHDYLASHAVPSTR
;
A
#
# COMPACT_ATOMS: atom_id res chain seq x y z
N ARG A 1 -27.32 19.45 -20.37
CA ARG A 1 -25.84 19.41 -20.24
C ARG A 1 -25.52 19.24 -18.76
N ARG A 2 -25.15 18.03 -18.31
CA ARG A 2 -24.60 17.79 -16.97
C ARG A 2 -23.13 17.48 -17.17
N GLU A 3 -22.32 18.52 -17.24
CA GLU A 3 -20.87 18.33 -17.15
C GLU A 3 -20.57 18.05 -15.69
N PRO A 4 -19.93 16.92 -15.33
CA PRO A 4 -19.48 16.69 -13.97
C PRO A 4 -18.47 17.80 -13.64
N GLY A 5 -18.88 18.77 -12.82
CA GLY A 5 -17.98 19.81 -12.33
C GLY A 5 -16.78 19.16 -11.65
N PHE A 6 -15.61 19.78 -11.80
CA PHE A 6 -14.34 19.35 -11.21
C PHE A 6 -14.57 18.79 -9.80
N ARG A 7 -14.44 17.46 -9.66
CA ARG A 7 -14.55 16.78 -8.37
C ARG A 7 -13.27 17.06 -7.58
N ALA A 8 -13.33 18.14 -6.80
CA ALA A 8 -12.36 18.59 -5.79
C ALA A 8 -10.98 19.05 -6.31
N LEU A 9 -10.57 20.23 -5.86
CA LEU A 9 -9.19 20.72 -5.95
C LEU A 9 -8.56 20.50 -4.56
N GLY A 10 -7.76 19.44 -4.41
CA GLY A 10 -7.03 19.17 -3.18
C GLY A 10 -5.78 20.05 -3.12
N PHE A 11 -5.80 21.14 -2.34
CA PHE A 11 -4.56 21.83 -1.95
C PHE A 11 -3.86 21.00 -0.86
N GLY A 12 -3.18 19.92 -1.29
CA GLY A 12 -2.26 19.15 -0.45
C GLY A 12 -2.78 17.85 0.16
N ASP A 13 -3.97 17.35 -0.21
CA ASP A 13 -4.49 16.04 0.25
C ASP A 13 -4.98 15.16 -0.93
N VAL A 14 -5.08 13.84 -0.72
CA VAL A 14 -5.50 12.84 -1.71
C VAL A 14 -6.91 13.18 -2.21
N ILE A 15 -7.01 13.44 -3.51
CA ILE A 15 -8.21 13.95 -4.18
C ILE A 15 -9.41 13.00 -4.03
N ASP A 16 -9.20 11.68 -4.09
CA ASP A 16 -10.22 10.67 -3.82
C ASP A 16 -9.58 9.33 -3.38
N ARG A 17 -10.03 8.79 -2.25
CA ARG A 17 -9.57 7.49 -1.72
C ARG A 17 -10.02 6.30 -2.55
N ARG A 18 -11.00 6.48 -3.45
CA ARG A 18 -11.56 5.45 -4.34
C ARG A 18 -11.50 5.89 -5.81
N PHE A 19 -10.42 6.58 -6.15
CA PHE A 19 -10.21 7.14 -7.48
C PHE A 19 -10.10 6.06 -8.57
N ILE A 20 -9.37 4.98 -8.28
CA ILE A 20 -9.07 3.94 -9.26
C ILE A 20 -10.30 3.08 -9.55
N GLN A 21 -10.99 2.63 -8.49
CA GLN A 21 -12.22 1.85 -8.58
C GLN A 21 -13.23 2.36 -7.56
N PRO A 22 -14.50 2.64 -7.94
CA PRO A 22 -15.50 3.18 -7.01
C PRO A 22 -15.77 2.32 -5.77
N GLU A 23 -15.57 1.01 -5.90
CA GLU A 23 -15.93 0.01 -4.87
C GLU A 23 -14.79 -0.30 -3.90
N LYS A 24 -13.56 0.14 -4.20
CA LYS A 24 -12.33 -0.20 -3.45
C LYS A 24 -11.52 1.03 -3.13
N SER A 25 -10.77 1.02 -2.02
CA SER A 25 -9.77 2.06 -1.80
C SER A 25 -8.64 1.91 -2.83
N ASN A 26 -7.94 3.00 -3.16
CA ASN A 26 -6.76 2.93 -4.02
C ASN A 26 -5.69 1.99 -3.43
N ASN A 27 -5.61 1.93 -2.10
CA ASN A 27 -4.69 1.04 -1.38
C ASN A 27 -5.10 -0.42 -1.51
N THR A 28 -6.39 -0.74 -1.47
CA THR A 28 -6.88 -2.10 -1.74
C THR A 28 -6.61 -2.53 -3.18
N VAL A 29 -6.78 -1.64 -4.16
CA VAL A 29 -6.40 -1.94 -5.54
C VAL A 29 -4.89 -2.24 -5.65
N LEU A 30 -4.06 -1.52 -4.89
CA LEU A 30 -2.62 -1.74 -4.86
C LEU A 30 -2.24 -3.05 -4.13
N ALA A 31 -2.92 -3.38 -3.04
CA ALA A 31 -2.72 -4.64 -2.31
C ALA A 31 -3.04 -5.87 -3.19
N GLU A 32 -4.14 -5.82 -3.95
CA GLU A 32 -4.48 -6.86 -4.93
C GLU A 32 -3.39 -7.02 -5.99
N ALA A 33 -2.86 -5.91 -6.51
CA ALA A 33 -1.77 -5.95 -7.49
C ALA A 33 -0.47 -6.55 -6.91
N PHE A 34 -0.18 -6.34 -5.63
CA PHE A 34 0.94 -7.00 -4.94
C PHE A 34 0.70 -8.49 -4.76
N SER A 35 -0.53 -8.89 -4.43
CA SER A 35 -0.89 -10.31 -4.31
C SER A 35 -0.68 -11.04 -5.64
N ASP A 36 -1.14 -10.47 -6.75
CA ASP A 36 -0.93 -11.01 -8.11
C ASP A 36 0.56 -11.07 -8.48
N LEU A 37 1.36 -10.09 -8.02
CA LEU A 37 2.80 -10.07 -8.24
C LEU A 37 3.51 -11.17 -7.46
N PHE A 38 3.13 -11.42 -6.21
CA PHE A 38 3.71 -12.46 -5.37
C PHE A 38 3.43 -13.86 -5.90
N GLU A 39 2.23 -14.10 -6.42
CA GLU A 39 1.91 -15.36 -7.09
C GLU A 39 2.76 -15.53 -8.36
N ARG A 40 2.81 -14.50 -9.22
CA ARG A 40 3.50 -14.58 -10.51
C ARG A 40 5.02 -14.72 -10.38
N GLU A 41 5.66 -13.95 -9.50
CA GLU A 41 7.12 -13.86 -9.43
C GLU A 41 7.73 -14.81 -8.38
N HIS A 42 6.95 -15.20 -7.37
CA HIS A 42 7.45 -15.96 -6.22
C HIS A 42 6.67 -17.25 -5.94
N GLY A 43 5.59 -17.53 -6.70
CA GLY A 43 4.78 -18.73 -6.51
C GLY A 43 4.07 -18.77 -5.16
N VAL A 44 3.87 -17.62 -4.52
CA VAL A 44 3.14 -17.49 -3.26
C VAL A 44 1.65 -17.34 -3.61
N PRO A 45 0.81 -18.36 -3.36
CA PRO A 45 -0.59 -18.30 -3.74
C PRO A 45 -1.35 -17.26 -2.89
N PRO A 46 -2.33 -16.56 -3.47
CA PRO A 46 -3.16 -15.61 -2.73
C PRO A 46 -4.10 -16.34 -1.77
N THR A 47 -3.73 -16.41 -0.49
CA THR A 47 -4.62 -16.86 0.59
C THR A 47 -5.45 -15.70 1.12
N PRO A 48 -6.64 -15.94 1.70
CA PRO A 48 -7.41 -14.88 2.36
C PRO A 48 -6.61 -14.11 3.42
N GLU A 49 -5.73 -14.81 4.15
CA GLU A 49 -4.84 -14.23 5.15
C GLU A 49 -3.78 -13.33 4.50
N LEU A 50 -3.11 -13.77 3.43
CA LEU A 50 -2.13 -12.96 2.72
C LEU A 50 -2.78 -11.71 2.11
N SER A 51 -3.97 -11.85 1.52
CA SER A 51 -4.69 -10.70 0.96
C SER A 51 -5.02 -9.66 2.03
N LEU A 52 -5.51 -10.09 3.20
CA LEU A 52 -5.76 -9.19 4.33
C LEU A 52 -4.47 -8.53 4.82
N ASP A 53 -3.39 -9.30 4.94
CA ASP A 53 -2.11 -8.79 5.40
C ASP A 53 -1.50 -7.78 4.42
N LEU A 54 -1.67 -7.99 3.12
CA LEU A 54 -1.29 -7.02 2.09
C LEU A 54 -2.13 -5.74 2.15
N ASP A 55 -3.44 -5.83 2.39
CA ASP A 55 -4.29 -4.65 2.62
C ASP A 55 -3.80 -3.84 3.82
N VAL A 56 -3.56 -4.50 4.95
CA VAL A 56 -3.09 -3.88 6.19
C VAL A 56 -1.72 -3.22 5.99
N VAL A 57 -0.78 -3.92 5.35
CA VAL A 57 0.59 -3.41 5.18
C VAL A 57 0.62 -2.22 4.22
N VAL A 58 -0.18 -2.21 3.15
CA VAL A 58 -0.24 -1.09 2.21
C VAL A 58 -0.81 0.16 2.89
N GLU A 59 -1.85 0.02 3.73
CA GLU A 59 -2.38 1.13 4.52
C GLU A 59 -1.34 1.69 5.51
N LEU A 60 -0.62 0.81 6.21
CA LEU A 60 0.47 1.20 7.12
C LEU A 60 1.61 1.92 6.38
N VAL A 61 2.02 1.39 5.23
CA VAL A 61 3.06 1.98 4.36
C VAL A 61 2.63 3.38 3.92
N ASN A 62 1.41 3.55 3.40
CA ASN A 62 0.91 4.84 2.96
C ASN A 62 0.91 5.87 4.11
N ALA A 63 0.39 5.51 5.28
CA ALA A 63 0.35 6.41 6.44
C ALA A 63 1.75 6.81 6.94
N LEU A 64 2.67 5.84 7.03
CA LEU A 64 4.03 6.09 7.51
C LEU A 64 4.87 6.86 6.50
N LEU A 65 4.70 6.63 5.20
CA LEU A 65 5.33 7.43 4.15
C LEU A 65 4.83 8.88 4.21
N GLN A 66 3.52 9.11 4.27
CA GLN A 66 2.98 10.46 4.45
C GLN A 66 3.59 11.16 5.67
N ARG A 67 3.74 10.44 6.79
CA ARG A 67 4.38 10.98 7.99
C ARG A 67 5.88 11.24 7.80
N ALA A 68 6.61 10.36 7.12
CA ALA A 68 8.05 10.52 6.89
C ALA A 68 8.34 11.78 6.05
N PHE A 69 7.51 12.05 5.05
CA PHE A 69 7.70 13.18 4.13
C PHE A 69 6.98 14.47 4.55
N LEU A 70 6.27 14.48 5.69
CA LEU A 70 5.47 15.63 6.13
C LEU A 70 6.31 16.90 6.38
N TYR A 71 7.52 16.74 6.94
CA TYR A 71 8.40 17.86 7.31
C TYR A 71 9.76 17.82 6.62
N GLU A 72 10.19 16.64 6.16
CA GLU A 72 11.50 16.40 5.56
C GLU A 72 11.32 15.98 4.11
N LYS A 73 11.85 16.77 3.16
CA LYS A 73 11.70 16.50 1.72
C LYS A 73 12.30 15.16 1.29
N ASP A 74 13.35 14.73 1.99
CA ASP A 74 14.06 13.47 1.74
C ASP A 74 13.50 12.31 2.59
N GLY A 75 12.50 12.61 3.43
CA GLY A 75 11.88 11.68 4.36
C GLY A 75 12.63 11.57 5.69
N ASP A 76 11.88 11.53 6.79
CA ASP A 76 12.43 11.25 8.13
C ASP A 76 12.88 9.78 8.21
N GLU A 77 14.19 9.56 8.16
CA GLU A 77 14.79 8.21 8.15
C GLU A 77 14.39 7.37 9.38
N ARG A 78 14.01 7.98 10.50
CA ARG A 78 13.52 7.22 11.67
C ARG A 78 12.19 6.54 11.38
N PHE A 79 11.33 7.15 10.57
CA PHE A 79 10.08 6.55 10.12
C PHE A 79 10.34 5.53 9.00
N LEU A 80 11.19 5.87 8.02
CA LEU A 80 11.49 4.98 6.90
C LEU A 80 12.17 3.68 7.34
N SER A 81 13.16 3.76 8.24
CA SER A 81 13.82 2.58 8.79
C SER A 81 12.86 1.68 9.56
N ARG A 82 11.96 2.27 10.37
CA ARG A 82 10.93 1.50 11.11
C ARG A 82 9.91 0.88 10.17
N LEU A 83 9.50 1.60 9.13
CA LEU A 83 8.59 1.07 8.13
C LEU A 83 9.15 -0.20 7.47
N ARG A 84 10.43 -0.20 7.07
CA ARG A 84 11.08 -1.38 6.47
C ARG A 84 11.04 -2.60 7.40
N VAL A 85 11.34 -2.40 8.68
CA VAL A 85 11.31 -3.48 9.69
C VAL A 85 9.89 -4.01 9.86
N ILE A 86 8.91 -3.12 10.01
CA ILE A 86 7.50 -3.51 10.18
C ILE A 86 7.01 -4.32 8.98
N VAL A 87 7.26 -3.83 7.75
CA VAL A 87 6.83 -4.52 6.53
C VAL A 87 7.49 -5.90 6.41
N HIS A 88 8.80 -5.98 6.65
CA HIS A 88 9.54 -7.23 6.60
C HIS A 88 8.98 -8.23 7.62
N ASP A 89 8.89 -7.85 8.89
CA ASP A 89 8.49 -8.75 9.97
C ASP A 89 7.04 -9.18 9.83
N TYR A 90 6.16 -8.28 9.35
CA TYR A 90 4.75 -8.57 9.13
C TYR A 90 4.52 -9.57 8.01
N LEU A 91 5.29 -9.49 6.92
CA LEU A 91 5.14 -10.36 5.75
C LEU A 91 6.04 -11.62 5.80
N ALA A 92 7.00 -11.70 6.72
CA ALA A 92 7.95 -12.80 6.80
C ALA A 92 7.29 -14.18 6.98
N SER A 93 6.11 -14.25 7.61
CA SER A 93 5.33 -15.48 7.77
C SER A 93 4.83 -16.07 6.46
N HIS A 94 4.71 -15.25 5.40
CA HIS A 94 4.24 -15.65 4.08
C HIS A 94 5.39 -15.99 3.12
N ALA A 95 6.64 -15.75 3.52
CA ALA A 95 7.79 -16.07 2.70
C ALA A 95 7.96 -17.58 2.56
N VAL A 96 8.08 -18.08 1.32
CA VAL A 96 8.53 -19.45 1.07
C VAL A 96 9.99 -19.55 1.55
N PRO A 97 10.38 -20.58 2.32
CA PRO A 97 11.77 -20.78 2.69
C PRO A 97 12.61 -20.82 1.41
N SER A 98 13.54 -19.87 1.26
CA SER A 98 14.50 -19.90 0.16
C SER A 98 15.37 -21.15 0.32
N THR A 99 15.11 -22.16 -0.50
CA THR A 99 16.04 -23.28 -0.68
C THR A 99 17.33 -22.69 -1.24
N ARG A 100 18.36 -22.61 -0.39
CA ARG A 100 19.74 -22.35 -0.83
C ARG A 100 20.29 -23.56 -1.57
#